data_AF-A0A800A4V6-F1
#
_entry.id   AF-A0A800A4V6-F1
#
_cell.length_a   1.000
_cell.length_b   1.000
_cell.length_c   1.000
_cell.angle_alpha   90.00
_cell.angle_beta   90.00
_cell.angle_gamma   90.00
#
_symmetry.space_group_name_H-M   'P 1'
#
loop_
_entity.id
_entity.type
_entity.pdbx_description
1 polymer ?
#
loop_
_entity_poly.entity_id
_entity_poly.type
_entity_poly.pdbx_seq_one_letter_code
_entity_poly.pdbx_strand_id
1 'polypeptide(L)' 'MTDVTIGQPVRRSEDERFLTGRGRYIDDINLEGQARAVVLRSVYAHARIKNIDASGALA' A
#
# COMPACT_ATOMS: atom_id res chain seq x y z
N MET A 1 23.53 14.05 23.07
CA MET A 1 22.14 14.25 22.63
C MET A 1 21.89 15.74 22.71
N THR A 2 21.62 16.40 21.59
CA THR A 2 21.27 17.83 21.57
C THR A 2 19.88 17.99 22.19
N ASP A 3 19.77 18.84 23.21
CA ASP A 3 18.49 19.17 23.86
C ASP A 3 17.61 19.94 22.86
N VAL A 4 16.58 19.26 22.33
CA VAL A 4 15.55 19.87 21.49
C VAL A 4 14.52 20.54 22.40
N THR A 5 14.28 21.85 22.19
CA THR A 5 13.31 22.62 22.98
C THR A 5 12.07 23.01 22.15
N ILE A 6 10.94 23.23 22.82
CA ILE A 6 9.68 23.62 22.18
C ILE A 6 9.85 24.99 21.52
N GLY A 7 9.43 25.09 20.25
CA GLY A 7 9.50 26.33 19.46
C GLY A 7 10.73 26.45 18.55
N GLN A 8 11.69 25.52 18.63
CA GLN A 8 12.82 25.47 17.71
C GLN A 8 12.41 24.84 16.36
N PRO A 9 12.85 25.38 15.21
CA PRO A 9 12.58 24.82 13.88
C PRO A 9 13.53 23.64 13.59
N VAL A 10 13.38 22.56 14.34
CA VAL A 10 14.22 21.36 14.18
C VAL A 10 13.84 20.63 12.91
N ARG A 11 14.85 20.15 12.17
CA ARG A 11 14.65 19.31 10.99
C ARG A 11 13.99 17.99 11.38
N ARG A 12 13.11 17.48 10.53
CA ARG A 12 12.40 16.23 10.81
C ARG A 12 13.39 15.07 10.78
N SER A 13 13.24 14.15 11.73
CA SER A 13 14.09 12.95 11.80
C SER A 13 13.79 11.98 10.67
N GLU A 14 12.55 11.97 10.16
CA GLU A 14 12.11 11.04 9.12
C GLU A 14 12.53 11.45 7.70
N ASP A 15 13.01 12.67 7.51
CA ASP A 15 13.39 13.19 6.17
C ASP A 15 14.45 12.31 5.51
N GLU A 16 15.44 11.82 6.26
CA GLU A 16 16.51 10.99 5.71
C GLU A 16 15.95 9.77 5.00
N ARG A 17 15.06 8.99 5.65
CA ARG A 17 14.54 7.77 5.05
C ARG A 17 13.65 8.07 3.84
N PHE A 18 12.85 9.13 3.90
CA PHE A 18 11.96 9.48 2.79
C PHE A 18 12.71 10.04 1.57
N LEU A 19 13.70 10.90 1.79
CA LEU A 19 14.45 11.54 0.70
C LEU A 19 15.45 10.58 0.04
N THR A 20 15.85 9.50 0.71
CA THR A 20 16.82 8.54 0.19
C THR A 20 16.18 7.27 -0.39
N GLY A 21 14.86 7.21 -0.52
CA GLY A 21 14.14 6.01 -0.98
C GLY A 21 14.19 4.84 0.01
N ARG A 22 14.55 5.11 1.27
CA ARG A 22 14.54 4.14 2.37
C ARG A 22 13.25 4.19 3.19
N GLY A 23 12.27 4.98 2.74
CA GLY A 23 10.90 4.88 3.20
C GLY A 23 10.38 3.46 2.94
N ARG A 24 9.52 2.96 3.82
CA ARG A 24 8.89 1.66 3.65
C ARG A 24 7.39 1.83 3.85
N TYR A 25 6.66 1.73 2.76
CA TYR A 25 5.21 1.75 2.66
C TYR A 25 4.70 0.31 2.52
N ILE A 26 3.38 0.14 2.50
CA ILE A 26 2.74 -1.19 2.48
C ILE A 26 3.17 -1.99 1.24
N ASP A 27 3.29 -1.35 0.07
CA ASP A 27 3.64 -2.02 -1.19
C ASP A 27 5.15 -2.32 -1.31
N ASP A 28 5.98 -1.73 -0.45
CA ASP A 28 7.42 -2.06 -0.36
C ASP A 28 7.66 -3.36 0.44
N ILE A 29 6.62 -3.96 1.01
CA ILE A 29 6.72 -5.19 1.79
C ILE A 29 6.75 -6.39 0.84
N ASN A 30 7.86 -7.14 0.90
CA ASN A 30 8.03 -8.39 0.16
C ASN A 30 8.37 -9.55 1.09
N LEU A 31 7.35 -10.34 1.47
CA LEU A 31 7.47 -11.54 2.28
C LEU A 31 7.56 -12.79 1.40
N GLU A 32 8.28 -13.80 1.88
CA GLU A 32 8.32 -15.10 1.23
C GLU A 32 6.93 -15.74 1.18
N GLY A 33 6.54 -16.28 0.02
CA GLY A 33 5.24 -16.94 -0.17
C GLY A 33 4.02 -16.01 -0.19
N GLN A 34 4.19 -14.68 -0.21
CA GLN A 34 3.05 -13.77 -0.24
C GLN A 34 2.25 -13.87 -1.54
N ALA A 35 0.92 -13.98 -1.43
CA ALA A 35 0.04 -13.94 -2.58
C ALA A 35 -0.20 -12.49 -3.07
N ARG A 36 -0.71 -12.37 -4.29
CA ARG A 36 -1.23 -11.13 -4.87
C ARG A 36 -2.73 -11.27 -5.10
N ALA A 37 -3.48 -10.22 -4.82
CA ALA A 37 -4.93 -10.21 -4.99
C ALA A 37 -5.34 -9.20 -6.04
N VAL A 38 -6.39 -9.53 -6.80
CA VAL A 38 -7.04 -8.65 -7.77
C VAL A 38 -8.54 -8.72 -7.53
N VAL A 39 -9.23 -7.58 -7.68
CA VAL A 39 -10.69 -7.48 -7.51
C VAL A 39 -11.33 -7.08 -8.83
N LEU A 40 -12.20 -7.95 -9.36
CA LEU A 40 -13.11 -7.60 -10.44
C LEU A 40 -14.29 -6.81 -9.87
N ARG A 41 -14.58 -5.63 -10.44
CA ARG A 41 -15.67 -4.76 -10.00
C ARG A 41 -16.80 -4.75 -11.02
N SER A 42 -18.01 -4.46 -10.54
CA SER A 42 -19.16 -4.25 -11.42
C SER A 42 -18.92 -3.06 -12.34
N VAL A 43 -19.25 -3.22 -13.63
CA VAL A 43 -19.32 -2.12 -14.59
C VAL A 43 -20.68 -1.40 -14.57
N TYR A 44 -21.64 -1.92 -13.79
CA TYR A 44 -22.98 -1.36 -13.63
C TYR A 44 -23.16 -0.78 -12.23
N ALA A 45 -23.78 0.40 -12.13
CA ALA A 45 -24.13 1.02 -10.85
C ALA A 45 -25.22 0.25 -10.09
N HIS A 46 -26.19 -0.34 -10.80
CA HIS A 46 -27.23 -1.19 -10.24
C HIS A 46 -27.60 -2.30 -11.22
N ALA A 47 -27.37 -3.55 -10.83
CA ALA A 47 -27.70 -4.72 -11.61
C ALA A 47 -27.80 -5.96 -10.70
N ARG A 48 -28.49 -6.99 -11.16
CA ARG A 48 -28.48 -8.31 -10.52
C ARG A 48 -27.39 -9.17 -11.15
N ILE A 49 -26.51 -9.75 -10.32
CA ILE A 49 -25.53 -10.74 -10.79
C ILE A 49 -26.29 -12.05 -11.05
N LYS A 50 -26.30 -12.50 -12.31
CA LYS A 50 -26.93 -13.77 -12.71
C LYS A 50 -25.98 -14.95 -12.63
N ASN A 51 -24.72 -14.76 -13.00
CA ASN A 51 -23.69 -15.79 -13.01
C ASN A 51 -22.29 -15.15 -12.96
N ILE A 52 -21.30 -15.90 -12.47
CA ILE A 52 -19.86 -15.60 -12.57
C ILE A 52 -19.16 -16.88 -13.01
N ASP A 53 -18.50 -16.84 -14.17
CA ASP A 53 -17.60 -17.91 -14.61
C ASP A 53 -16.15 -17.51 -14.30
N ALA A 54 -15.50 -18.25 -13.41
CA ALA A 54 -14.11 -18.04 -13.00
C ALA A 54 -13.17 -19.16 -13.51
N SER A 55 -13.66 -20.07 -14.36
CA SER A 55 -12.89 -21.24 -14.81
C SER A 55 -11.56 -20.86 -15.47
N GLY A 56 -11.57 -19.85 -16.35
CA GLY A 56 -10.35 -19.36 -17.00
C GLY A 56 -9.35 -18.68 -16.06
N ALA A 57 -9.77 -18.23 -14.87
CA ALA A 57 -8.88 -17.64 -13.86
C ALA A 57 -8.29 -18.69 -12.89
N LEU A 58 -8.92 -19.86 -12.80
CA LEU A 58 -8.50 -20.97 -11.93
C LEU A 58 -7.58 -21.98 -12.65
N ALA A 59 -7.54 -21.93 -13.98
CA ALA A 59 -6.79 -22.86 -14.84
C ALA A 59 -5.30 -22.56 -14.95
#